data_AF-A0A1I6ICM1-F1
#
_entry.id   AF-A0A1I6ICM1-F1
#
_cell.length_a   1.000
_cell.length_b   1.000
_cell.length_c   1.000
_cell.angle_alpha   90.00
_cell.angle_beta   90.00
_cell.angle_gamma   90.00
#
_symmetry.space_group_name_H-M   'P 1'
#
loop_
_entity.id
_entity.type
_entity.pdbx_description
1 polymer ?
#
loop_
_entity_poly.entity_id
_entity_poly.type
_entity_poly.pdbx_seq_one_letter_code
_entity_poly.pdbx_strand_id
1 'polypeptide(L)'
;MNKVFTKNGWDDYIYWQTEDKKTLRKINQLNEDIARNGNEGVGKPEALSGNLAGFWSRRINDKDRLIYKIDQENIYILACRYHYGDK
;
A
#
# COMPACT_ATOMS: atom_id res chain seq x y z
N MET A 1 8.18 -10.87 6.01
CA MET A 1 8.18 -9.49 6.49
C MET A 1 6.93 -9.21 7.30
N ASN A 2 7.05 -8.53 8.42
CA ASN A 2 5.92 -8.04 9.22
C ASN A 2 5.17 -6.95 8.45
N LYS A 3 3.88 -6.78 8.71
CA LYS A 3 3.07 -5.68 8.17
C LYS A 3 2.75 -4.72 9.32
N VAL A 4 3.33 -3.53 9.28
CA VAL A 4 3.18 -2.52 10.31
C VAL A 4 2.29 -1.43 9.75
N PHE A 5 1.08 -1.29 10.27
CA PHE A 5 0.15 -0.27 9.81
C PHE A 5 0.26 0.98 10.68
N THR A 6 0.19 2.14 10.06
CA THR A 6 -0.23 3.34 10.78
C THR A 6 -1.71 3.24 11.14
N LYS A 7 -2.21 4.09 12.05
CA LYS A 7 -3.65 4.13 12.36
C LYS A 7 -4.50 4.30 11.10
N ASN A 8 -4.14 5.24 10.22
CA ASN A 8 -4.89 5.48 8.98
C ASN A 8 -4.84 4.27 8.04
N GLY A 9 -3.66 3.68 7.85
CA GLY A 9 -3.53 2.48 7.03
C GLY A 9 -4.32 1.28 7.57
N TRP A 10 -4.41 1.14 8.89
CA TRP A 10 -5.23 0.10 9.53
C TRP A 10 -6.72 0.35 9.31
N ASP A 11 -7.18 1.58 9.53
CA ASP A 11 -8.58 1.96 9.31
C ASP A 11 -9.00 1.75 7.85
N ASP A 12 -8.14 2.10 6.88
CA ASP A 12 -8.35 1.80 5.46
C ASP A 12 -8.43 0.28 5.21
N TYR A 13 -7.57 -0.51 5.83
CA TYR A 13 -7.57 -1.96 5.67
C TYR A 13 -8.86 -2.59 6.21
N ILE A 14 -9.32 -2.15 7.38
CA ILE A 14 -10.59 -2.60 7.98
C ILE A 14 -11.77 -2.19 7.10
N TYR A 15 -11.80 -0.96 6.58
CA TYR A 15 -12.84 -0.49 5.67
C TYR A 15 -13.00 -1.44 4.47
N TRP A 16 -11.91 -1.87 3.84
CA TRP A 16 -12.00 -2.78 2.69
C TRP A 16 -12.51 -4.19 3.04
N GLN A 17 -12.53 -4.60 4.32
CA GLN A 17 -13.09 -5.89 4.73
C GLN A 17 -14.62 -5.93 4.59
N THR A 18 -15.29 -4.80 4.79
CA THR A 18 -16.74 -4.69 4.70
C THR A 18 -17.19 -4.22 3.32
N GLU A 19 -16.45 -3.29 2.70
CA GLU A 19 -16.92 -2.61 1.49
C GLU A 19 -16.63 -3.37 0.19
N ASP A 20 -15.39 -3.81 -0.02
CA ASP A 20 -15.00 -4.52 -1.26
C ASP A 20 -13.89 -5.55 -1.02
N LYS A 21 -14.33 -6.80 -0.90
CA LYS A 21 -13.43 -7.96 -0.74
C LYS A 21 -12.50 -8.18 -1.92
N LYS A 22 -12.82 -7.71 -3.14
CA LYS A 22 -11.92 -7.80 -4.29
C LYS A 22 -10.73 -6.84 -4.10
N THR A 23 -11.00 -5.62 -3.67
CA THR A 23 -9.97 -4.64 -3.33
C THR A 23 -9.10 -5.12 -2.16
N LEU A 24 -9.71 -5.68 -1.11
CA LEU A 24 -8.96 -6.29 0.00
C LEU A 24 -8.01 -7.41 -0.48
N ARG A 25 -8.50 -8.33 -1.32
CA ARG A 25 -7.66 -9.39 -1.91
C ARG A 25 -6.49 -8.81 -2.70
N LYS A 26 -6.72 -7.72 -3.43
CA LYS A 26 -5.65 -7.04 -4.17
C LYS A 26 -4.60 -6.44 -3.24
N ILE A 27 -5.01 -5.79 -2.15
CA ILE A 27 -4.08 -5.27 -1.13
C ILE A 27 -3.23 -6.40 -0.53
N ASN A 28 -3.86 -7.53 -0.19
CA ASN A 28 -3.13 -8.70 0.32
C ASN A 28 -2.12 -9.26 -0.70
N GLN A 29 -2.50 -9.33 -1.98
CA GLN A 29 -1.59 -9.74 -3.06
C GLN A 29 -0.39 -8.78 -3.19
N LEU A 30 -0.62 -7.47 -3.10
CA LEU A 30 0.46 -6.48 -3.15
C LEU A 30 1.38 -6.62 -1.94
N ASN A 31 0.85 -6.84 -0.73
CA ASN A 31 1.66 -7.05 0.48
C ASN A 31 2.55 -8.31 0.37
N GLU A 32 2.04 -9.39 -0.21
CA GLU A 32 2.83 -10.60 -0.48
C GLU A 32 3.91 -10.37 -1.54
N ASP A 33 3.59 -9.63 -2.60
CA ASP A 33 4.55 -9.30 -3.65
C ASP A 33 5.66 -8.38 -3.14
N ILE A 34 5.33 -7.36 -2.35
CA ILE A 34 6.32 -6.49 -1.69
C ILE A 34 7.24 -7.31 -0.78
N ALA A 35 6.70 -8.29 -0.05
CA ALA A 35 7.50 -9.13 0.83
C ALA A 35 8.52 -10.00 0.08
N ARG A 36 8.30 -10.29 -1.21
CA ARG A 36 9.18 -11.12 -2.05
C ARG A 36 10.10 -10.28 -2.94
N ASN A 37 9.55 -9.22 -3.53
CA ASN A 37 10.15 -8.47 -4.63
C ASN A 37 10.47 -7.01 -4.25
N GLY A 38 10.21 -6.61 -3.00
CA GLY A 38 10.56 -5.28 -2.49
C GLY A 38 9.85 -4.15 -3.24
N ASN A 39 10.62 -3.33 -3.96
CA ASN A 39 10.12 -2.18 -4.72
C ASN A 39 9.93 -2.45 -6.21
N GLU A 40 9.88 -3.72 -6.60
CA GLU A 40 9.64 -4.18 -7.97
C GLU A 40 8.42 -5.10 -8.02
N GLY A 41 7.94 -5.42 -9.24
CA GLY A 41 6.85 -6.37 -9.43
C GLY A 41 5.49 -5.70 -9.71
N VAL A 42 4.42 -6.26 -9.13
CA VAL A 42 3.05 -5.94 -9.56
C VAL A 42 2.54 -4.61 -9.00
N GLY A 43 1.56 -4.05 -9.69
CA GLY A 43 0.91 -2.80 -9.26
C GLY A 43 1.70 -1.54 -9.61
N LYS A 44 2.65 -1.61 -10.56
CA LYS A 44 3.44 -0.46 -11.03
C LYS A 44 4.05 0.33 -9.87
N PRO A 45 5.09 -0.22 -9.21
CA PRO A 45 5.75 0.46 -8.11
C PRO A 45 6.34 1.80 -8.58
N GLU A 46 6.01 2.88 -7.87
CA GLU A 46 6.46 4.23 -8.19
C GLU A 46 7.00 4.87 -6.90
N ALA A 47 8.26 5.30 -6.90
CA ALA A 47 8.86 6.03 -5.77
C ALA A 47 8.22 7.42 -5.65
N LEU A 48 7.89 7.81 -4.41
CA LEU A 48 7.25 9.09 -4.13
C LEU A 48 8.29 10.19 -3.82
N SER A 49 7.87 11.43 -3.97
CA SER A 49 8.70 12.63 -3.77
C SER A 49 8.07 13.61 -2.77
N GLY A 50 8.78 14.69 -2.44
CA GLY A 50 8.33 15.71 -1.50
C GLY A 50 8.17 15.15 -0.08
N ASN A 51 7.04 15.43 0.56
CA ASN A 51 6.76 14.98 1.94
C ASN A 51 6.68 13.46 2.10
N LEU A 52 6.56 12.72 0.98
CA LEU A 52 6.56 11.26 0.96
C LEU A 52 7.85 10.70 0.35
N ALA A 53 8.91 11.49 0.26
CA ALA A 53 10.21 10.99 -0.17
C ALA A 53 10.66 9.79 0.68
N GLY A 54 11.05 8.70 0.02
CA GLY A 54 11.39 7.42 0.66
C GLY A 54 10.23 6.46 0.84
N PHE A 55 8.99 6.87 0.53
CA PHE A 55 7.85 5.97 0.36
C PHE A 55 7.67 5.57 -1.10
N TRP A 56 6.89 4.52 -1.29
CA TRP A 56 6.53 3.94 -2.56
C TRP A 56 5.02 3.83 -2.67
N SER A 57 4.52 3.92 -3.90
CA SER A 57 3.13 3.67 -4.23
C SER A 57 2.99 2.48 -5.16
N ARG A 58 1.94 1.70 -4.97
CA ARG A 58 1.46 0.69 -5.93
C ARG A 58 -0.04 0.86 -6.16
N ARG A 59 -0.46 0.61 -7.40
CA ARG A 59 -1.85 0.65 -7.84
C ARG A 59 -2.62 -0.54 -7.27
N ILE A 60 -3.65 -0.22 -6.49
CA ILE A 60 -4.64 -1.20 -6.05
C ILE A 60 -5.69 -1.33 -7.16
N ASN A 61 -6.22 -0.20 -7.59
CA ASN A 61 -7.12 -0.06 -8.74
C ASN A 61 -6.79 1.27 -9.45
N ASP A 62 -7.67 1.77 -10.32
CA ASP A 62 -7.43 3.01 -11.06
C ASP A 62 -7.31 4.24 -10.11
N LYS A 63 -8.08 4.25 -9.03
CA LYS A 63 -8.20 5.37 -8.07
C LYS A 63 -7.29 5.24 -6.85
N ASP A 64 -7.21 4.04 -6.27
CA ASP A 64 -6.58 3.79 -4.98
C ASP A 64 -5.12 3.35 -5.11
N ARG A 65 -4.31 3.81 -4.15
CA ARG A 65 -2.91 3.43 -4.01
C ARG A 65 -2.64 2.82 -2.63
N LEU A 66 -1.78 1.80 -2.64
CA LEU A 66 -1.07 1.33 -1.45
C LEU A 66 0.18 2.18 -1.30
N ILE A 67 0.29 2.91 -0.20
CA ILE A 67 1.45 3.74 0.13
C ILE A 67 2.24 3.02 1.22
N TYR A 68 3.50 2.71 0.94
CA TYR A 68 4.32 1.88 1.83
C TYR A 68 5.79 2.27 1.83
N LYS A 69 6.52 1.77 2.83
CA LYS A 69 7.98 1.75 2.91
C LYS A 69 8.40 0.37 3.38
N ILE A 70 9.59 -0.09 3.00
CA ILE A 70 10.17 -1.34 3.49
C ILE A 70 11.50 -1.10 4.20
N ASP A 71 11.79 -1.94 5.18
CA ASP A 71 13.14 -2.20 5.70
C ASP A 71 13.47 -3.71 5.57
N GLN A 72 14.47 -4.20 6.30
CA GLN A 72 14.87 -5.62 6.23
C GLN A 72 13.78 -6.59 6.72
N GLU A 73 12.91 -6.16 7.63
CA GLU A 73 11.96 -7.05 8.32
C GLU A 73 10.51 -6.65 8.10
N ASN A 74 10.24 -5.37 7.80
CA ASN A 74 8.92 -4.77 7.89
C ASN A 74 8.49 -4.10 6.59
N ILE A 75 7.20 -4.24 6.30
CA ILE A 75 6.46 -3.41 5.36
C ILE A 75 5.62 -2.44 6.19
N TYR A 76 5.99 -1.17 6.16
CA TYR A 76 5.23 -0.09 6.79
C TYR A 76 4.16 0.39 5.84
N ILE A 77 2.89 0.25 6.21
CA ILE A 77 1.74 0.61 5.40
C ILE A 77 1.17 1.92 5.94
N LEU A 78 1.32 2.98 5.15
CA LEU A 78 0.85 4.32 5.49
C LEU A 78 -0.63 4.50 5.16
N ALA A 79 -1.05 4.04 3.98
CA ALA A 79 -2.43 4.11 3.50
C ALA A 79 -2.70 3.01 2.46
N CYS A 80 -3.94 2.54 2.38
CA CYS A 80 -4.39 1.65 1.30
C CYS A 80 -5.76 2.05 0.71
N ARG A 81 -6.14 3.30 0.94
CA ARG A 81 -7.23 4.02 0.24
C ARG A 81 -6.80 5.46 -0.05
N TYR A 82 -5.64 5.61 -0.68
CA TYR A 82 -5.12 6.92 -1.05
C TYR A 82 -5.55 7.29 -2.47
N HIS A 83 -6.32 8.38 -2.61
CA HIS A 83 -6.76 8.91 -3.90
C HIS A 83 -5.74 9.90 -4.45
N TYR A 84 -5.22 9.62 -5.64
CA TYR A 84 -4.32 10.55 -6.32
C TYR A 84 -5.16 11.70 -6.92
N GLY A 85 -5.19 12.84 -6.25
CA GLY A 85 -5.96 14.01 -6.70
C GLY A 85 -6.57 14.86 -5.60
N ASP A 86 -6.64 14.35 -4.37
CA ASP A 86 -7.14 15.12 -3.23
C ASP A 86 -6.03 16.05 -2.70
N LYS A 87 -5.93 17.22 -3.33
CA LYS A 87 -5.31 18.43 -2.76
C LYS A 87 -6.38 19.51 -2.68
#